data_AF-A0AA39Q1M9-F1
#
_entry.id   AF-A0AA39Q1M9-F1
#
_cell.length_a   1.000
_cell.length_b   1.000
_cell.length_c   1.000
_cell.angle_alpha   90.00
_cell.angle_beta   90.00
_cell.angle_gamma   90.00
#
_symmetry.space_group_name_H-M   'P 1'
#
loop_
_entity.id
_entity.type
_entity.pdbx_description
1 polymer ?
#
loop_
_entity_poly.entity_id
_entity_poly.type
_entity_poly.pdbx_seq_one_letter_code
_entity_poly.pdbx_strand_id
1 'polypeptide(L)'
;MDNLSMELLIPPLHKRDDNSNPNSTSTPGSLKRKFEKKEETLTIVGSSVVCREILRYCLSIKNLKFQVVWVELPDIEALAIRIGAPPTGVKQDGKSPFYTIPIIQDPSTGTVVSESAAIAEYLDKTYPTSGPMLIPAGTKVLQLTFREAVAESFVPTRPFFWGGEILNDATRSYLLKRLEGLGVVVKVPEGEEREKQWAKVQAGLGKIEKWLPKDGFEFVMGSEPSFADAVLCAFLRFTRGILGRESREWKEMASWHDGRWGKVMDRFSQYE
;
A
#
# COMPACT_ATOMS: atom_id res chain seq x y z
N MET A 1 -8.16 14.91 17.49
CA MET A 1 -7.63 13.54 17.27
C MET A 1 -7.44 13.28 15.77
N ASP A 2 -7.13 14.33 15.03
CA ASP A 2 -5.94 14.49 14.20
C ASP A 2 -5.51 13.23 13.46
N ASN A 3 -6.06 13.08 12.25
CA ASN A 3 -5.41 12.75 10.97
C ASN A 3 -3.92 12.32 11.04
N LEU A 4 -3.59 11.35 11.89
CA LEU A 4 -2.43 10.48 11.75
C LEU A 4 -2.74 9.62 10.53
N SER A 5 -2.45 10.24 9.37
CA SER A 5 -2.58 9.70 8.04
C SER A 5 -2.28 8.21 8.05
N MET A 6 -3.21 7.46 7.51
CA MET A 6 -3.21 5.99 7.48
C MET A 6 -1.98 5.37 6.82
N GLU A 7 -1.09 6.20 6.29
CA GLU A 7 0.20 5.89 5.70
C GLU A 7 1.29 5.56 6.74
N LEU A 8 1.07 5.81 8.03
CA LEU A 8 2.15 5.90 9.03
C LEU A 8 2.46 4.66 9.88
N LEU A 9 1.81 3.52 9.69
CA LEU A 9 1.99 2.36 10.58
C LEU A 9 2.10 1.01 9.87
N ILE A 10 2.63 1.00 8.65
CA ILE A 10 2.63 -0.19 7.81
C ILE A 10 4.08 -0.50 7.38
N PRO A 11 4.68 -1.56 7.92
CA PRO A 11 6.11 -1.80 7.77
C PRO A 11 6.54 -2.54 6.51
N PRO A 12 7.81 -2.39 6.07
CA PRO A 12 8.35 -3.20 5.01
C PRO A 12 8.36 -4.69 5.41
N LEU A 13 7.72 -5.56 4.61
CA LEU A 13 7.92 -7.02 4.64
C LEU A 13 9.38 -7.35 4.31
N HIS A 14 10.00 -8.16 5.17
CA HIS A 14 11.27 -8.81 4.91
C HIS A 14 11.20 -9.52 3.55
N LYS A 15 12.28 -9.47 2.76
CA LYS A 15 12.40 -10.31 1.57
C LYS A 15 12.22 -11.76 2.01
N ARG A 16 11.05 -12.35 1.79
CA ARG A 16 10.97 -13.79 1.59
C ARG A 16 11.33 -14.01 0.13
N ASP A 17 12.40 -14.74 -0.06
CA ASP A 17 13.09 -14.92 -1.33
C ASP A 17 12.16 -15.34 -2.46
N ASP A 18 11.93 -14.43 -3.40
CA ASP A 18 11.87 -14.78 -4.81
C ASP A 18 13.26 -14.46 -5.39
N ASN A 19 14.18 -15.41 -5.20
CA ASN A 19 15.42 -15.57 -5.95
C ASN A 19 16.35 -14.33 -6.07
N SER A 20 17.02 -13.90 -4.98
CA SER A 20 18.24 -13.08 -5.13
C SER A 20 19.23 -13.18 -3.95
N ASN A 21 20.45 -13.62 -4.28
CA ASN A 21 21.67 -13.78 -3.48
C ASN A 21 21.83 -12.88 -2.22
N PRO A 22 22.05 -13.46 -1.00
CA PRO A 22 21.96 -12.76 0.29
C PRO A 22 23.10 -11.80 0.68
N ASN A 23 24.03 -11.45 -0.20
CA ASN A 23 25.22 -10.64 0.17
C ASN A 23 25.26 -9.18 -0.32
N SER A 24 24.14 -8.55 -0.70
CA SER A 24 24.14 -7.13 -1.08
C SER A 24 23.71 -6.21 0.06
N THR A 25 24.64 -5.84 0.94
CA THR A 25 24.48 -4.67 1.80
C THR A 25 24.59 -3.41 0.93
N SER A 26 23.49 -2.68 0.74
CA SER A 26 23.48 -1.47 -0.09
C SER A 26 24.03 -0.28 0.69
N THR A 27 25.30 0.05 0.46
CA THR A 27 25.93 1.31 0.89
C THR A 27 25.37 2.51 0.08
N PRO A 28 25.47 3.75 0.56
CA PRO A 28 24.92 4.95 -0.12
C PRO A 28 25.36 5.13 -1.60
N GLY A 29 26.54 4.62 -1.96
CA GLY A 29 27.03 4.59 -3.35
C GLY A 29 26.37 3.52 -4.26
N SER A 30 25.74 2.49 -3.68
CA SER A 30 25.00 1.45 -4.41
C SER A 30 23.68 1.97 -4.98
N LEU A 31 23.07 2.98 -4.37
CA LEU A 31 21.85 3.60 -4.89
C LEU A 31 22.14 4.32 -6.21
N LYS A 32 23.27 5.04 -6.32
CA LYS A 32 23.69 5.72 -7.57
C LYS A 32 23.73 4.77 -8.78
N ARG A 33 24.21 3.53 -8.61
CA ARG A 33 24.29 2.53 -9.69
C ARG A 33 22.94 1.90 -10.06
N LYS A 34 21.91 1.96 -9.20
CA LYS A 34 20.55 1.47 -9.52
C LYS A 34 19.70 2.48 -10.31
N PHE A 35 20.13 3.73 -10.40
CA PHE A 35 19.48 4.77 -11.20
C PHE A 35 20.11 4.96 -12.60
N GLU A 36 21.02 4.07 -13.02
CA GLU A 36 21.54 4.09 -14.40
C GLU A 36 20.44 3.65 -15.38
N LYS A 37 20.13 4.54 -16.32
CA LYS A 37 19.09 4.47 -17.34
C LYS A 37 18.94 3.05 -17.93
N LYS A 38 17.83 2.39 -17.59
CA LYS A 38 17.13 1.54 -18.55
C LYS A 38 15.99 2.36 -19.11
N GLU A 39 16.06 2.60 -20.41
CA GLU A 39 15.06 3.36 -21.17
C GLU A 39 13.65 2.77 -20.91
N GLU A 40 12.68 3.65 -20.65
CA GLU A 40 11.22 3.38 -20.63
C GLU A 40 10.61 2.57 -19.46
N THR A 41 11.23 2.54 -18.27
CA THR A 41 10.63 1.86 -17.10
C THR A 41 10.28 2.83 -15.97
N LEU A 42 9.01 2.87 -15.55
CA LEU A 42 8.54 3.69 -14.41
C LEU A 42 9.22 3.25 -13.12
N THR A 43 9.70 4.18 -12.30
CA THR A 43 10.33 3.83 -11.02
C THR A 43 9.37 4.13 -9.87
N ILE A 44 8.95 3.09 -9.13
CA ILE A 44 8.21 3.23 -7.88
C ILE A 44 9.22 3.28 -6.74
N VAL A 45 9.17 4.33 -5.94
CA VAL A 45 9.93 4.40 -4.69
C VAL A 45 9.04 3.93 -3.53
N GLY A 46 9.46 2.88 -2.81
CA GLY A 46 8.76 2.48 -1.59
C GLY A 46 9.33 1.28 -0.85
N SER A 47 9.36 1.36 0.49
CA SER A 47 9.33 0.20 1.38
C SER A 47 7.97 -0.51 1.26
N SER A 48 7.84 -1.74 1.79
CA SER A 48 6.61 -2.54 1.66
C SER A 48 5.42 -1.96 2.43
N VAL A 49 4.80 -0.94 1.83
CA VAL A 49 3.64 -0.22 2.33
C VAL A 49 2.45 -0.53 1.41
N VAL A 50 1.22 -0.59 1.95
CA VAL A 50 -0.03 -0.68 1.16
C VAL A 50 -0.02 0.32 0.01
N CYS A 51 0.45 1.54 0.25
CA CYS A 51 0.64 2.60 -0.74
C CYS A 51 1.45 2.17 -1.97
N ARG A 52 2.52 1.38 -1.80
CA ARG A 52 3.27 0.80 -2.92
C ARG A 52 2.44 -0.23 -3.66
N GLU A 53 1.74 -1.11 -2.95
CA GLU A 53 0.90 -2.15 -3.57
C GLU A 53 -0.24 -1.51 -4.38
N ILE A 54 -0.85 -0.42 -3.91
CA ILE A 54 -1.83 0.35 -4.68
C ILE A 54 -1.24 0.72 -6.04
N LEU A 55 -0.01 1.27 -6.04
CA LEU A 55 0.63 1.68 -7.29
C LEU A 55 1.02 0.49 -8.17
N ARG A 56 1.50 -0.62 -7.59
CA ARG A 56 1.79 -1.85 -8.34
C ARG A 56 0.55 -2.35 -9.07
N TYR A 57 -0.60 -2.38 -8.39
CA TYR A 57 -1.86 -2.74 -9.02
C TYR A 57 -2.26 -1.73 -10.09
N CYS A 58 -2.18 -0.42 -9.82
CA CYS A 58 -2.51 0.61 -10.80
C CYS A 58 -1.67 0.46 -12.09
N LEU A 59 -0.35 0.27 -11.95
CA LEU A 59 0.56 0.09 -13.08
C LEU A 59 0.29 -1.21 -13.83
N SER A 60 -0.03 -2.29 -13.12
CA SER A 60 -0.36 -3.58 -13.72
C SER A 60 -1.70 -3.54 -14.46
N ILE A 61 -2.71 -2.85 -13.91
CA ILE A 61 -4.00 -2.58 -14.59
C ILE A 61 -3.74 -1.80 -15.88
N LYS A 62 -2.88 -0.78 -15.83
CA LYS A 62 -2.48 0.00 -17.01
C LYS A 62 -1.51 -0.74 -17.95
N ASN A 63 -1.11 -1.97 -17.62
CA ASN A 63 -0.11 -2.75 -18.37
C ASN A 63 1.21 -1.97 -18.60
N LEU A 64 1.63 -1.17 -17.62
CA LEU A 64 2.84 -0.37 -17.68
C LEU A 64 4.00 -1.09 -17.00
N LYS A 65 5.17 -1.09 -17.64
CA LYS A 65 6.38 -1.66 -17.07
C LYS A 65 6.94 -0.73 -16.01
N PHE A 66 7.31 -1.31 -14.87
CA PHE A 66 7.89 -0.56 -13.77
C PHE A 66 8.97 -1.35 -13.04
N GLN A 67 9.81 -0.62 -12.31
CA GLN A 67 10.77 -1.14 -11.36
C GLN A 67 10.52 -0.55 -9.99
N VAL A 68 10.86 -1.31 -8.94
CA VAL A 68 10.71 -0.87 -7.55
C VAL A 68 12.08 -0.52 -6.98
N VAL A 69 12.23 0.73 -6.55
CA VAL A 69 13.36 1.21 -5.75
C VAL A 69 12.94 1.24 -4.29
N TRP A 70 13.67 0.48 -3.49
CA TRP A 70 13.43 0.36 -2.07
C TRP A 70 14.07 1.53 -1.32
N VAL A 71 13.30 2.13 -0.41
CA VAL A 71 13.75 3.19 0.50
C VAL A 71 13.24 2.89 1.91
N GLU A 72 14.12 3.05 2.89
CA GLU A 72 13.76 2.92 4.30
C GLU A 72 12.95 4.16 4.74
N LEU A 73 12.00 3.99 5.67
CA LEU A 73 11.13 5.09 6.12
C LEU A 73 11.89 6.37 6.53
N PRO A 74 13.02 6.30 7.26
CA PRO A 74 13.77 7.50 7.65
C PRO A 74 14.36 8.28 6.46
N ASP A 75 14.57 7.63 5.33
CA ASP A 75 15.24 8.20 4.15
C ASP A 75 14.26 8.79 3.12
N ILE A 76 12.94 8.60 3.31
CA ILE A 76 11.91 9.03 2.35
C ILE A 76 11.97 10.54 2.11
N GLU A 77 12.02 11.35 3.17
CA GLU A 77 12.00 12.81 3.05
C GLU A 77 13.24 13.33 2.30
N ALA A 78 14.42 12.85 2.67
CA ALA A 78 15.66 13.22 1.99
C ALA A 78 15.64 12.79 0.51
N LEU A 79 15.12 11.60 0.21
CA LEU A 79 14.99 11.12 -1.16
C LEU A 79 13.99 11.97 -1.96
N ALA A 80 12.79 12.21 -1.41
CA ALA A 80 11.73 12.98 -2.04
C ALA A 80 12.21 14.38 -2.43
N ILE A 81 12.87 15.08 -1.51
CA ILE A 81 13.50 16.38 -1.77
C ILE A 81 14.53 16.28 -2.89
N ARG A 82 15.43 15.28 -2.82
CA ARG A 82 16.50 15.09 -3.82
C ARG A 82 15.96 14.86 -5.23
N ILE A 83 14.85 14.14 -5.35
CA ILE A 83 14.25 13.81 -6.66
C ILE A 83 13.18 14.81 -7.10
N GLY A 84 12.92 15.87 -6.31
CA GLY A 84 11.90 16.87 -6.63
C GLY A 84 10.46 16.37 -6.52
N ALA A 85 10.21 15.34 -5.71
CA ALA A 85 8.85 14.89 -5.45
C ALA A 85 8.10 15.90 -4.56
N PRO A 86 6.85 16.28 -4.90
CA PRO A 86 6.11 17.22 -4.08
C PRO A 86 5.75 16.60 -2.71
N PRO A 87 5.61 17.41 -1.65
CA PRO A 87 5.08 16.94 -0.37
C PRO A 87 3.60 16.57 -0.53
N THR A 88 3.14 15.61 0.27
CA THR A 88 1.75 15.13 0.24
C THR A 88 0.93 15.65 1.42
N GLY A 89 1.54 16.43 2.31
CA GLY A 89 0.87 17.02 3.45
C GLY A 89 1.78 17.92 4.28
N VAL A 90 1.39 18.14 5.53
CA VAL A 90 2.09 18.99 6.50
C VAL A 90 2.33 18.20 7.77
N LYS A 91 3.48 18.41 8.43
CA LYS A 91 3.85 17.74 9.69
C LYS A 91 2.99 18.31 10.85
N GLN A 92 3.14 17.71 12.03
CA GLN A 92 2.39 18.08 13.25
C GLN A 92 2.60 19.55 13.70
N ASP A 93 3.68 20.19 13.27
CA ASP A 93 3.94 21.60 13.52
C ASP A 93 3.04 22.55 12.68
N GLY A 94 2.23 21.99 11.78
CA GLY A 94 1.33 22.73 10.90
C GLY A 94 2.04 23.57 9.84
N LYS A 95 3.36 23.42 9.66
CA LYS A 95 4.16 24.24 8.75
C LYS A 95 5.13 23.44 7.89
N SER A 96 5.82 22.47 8.46
CA SER A 96 6.84 21.73 7.74
C SER A 96 6.21 20.78 6.73
N PRO A 97 6.76 20.66 5.50
CA PRO A 97 6.25 19.75 4.50
C PRO A 97 6.40 18.30 4.95
N PHE A 98 5.36 17.50 4.73
CA PHE A 98 5.35 16.06 5.00
C PHE A 98 5.44 15.29 3.68
N TYR A 99 6.45 14.43 3.59
CA TYR A 99 6.74 13.63 2.41
C TYR A 99 6.42 12.17 2.68
N THR A 100 5.78 11.52 1.72
CA THR A 100 5.28 10.16 1.84
C THR A 100 5.57 9.39 0.56
N ILE A 101 5.27 8.10 0.61
CA ILE A 101 5.24 7.20 -0.54
C ILE A 101 3.79 6.75 -0.75
N PRO A 102 3.37 6.46 -1.99
CA PRO A 102 4.20 6.17 -3.15
C PRO A 102 4.67 7.44 -3.89
N ILE A 103 5.84 7.33 -4.51
CA ILE A 103 6.35 8.31 -5.48
C ILE A 103 6.69 7.54 -6.77
N ILE A 104 6.31 8.10 -7.92
CA ILE A 104 6.78 7.62 -9.22
C ILE A 104 7.71 8.64 -9.87
N GLN A 105 8.69 8.12 -10.60
CA GLN A 105 9.44 8.87 -11.59
C GLN A 105 9.14 8.28 -12.96
N ASP A 106 8.67 9.13 -13.87
CA ASP A 106 8.44 8.77 -15.25
C ASP A 106 9.60 9.26 -16.12
N PRO A 107 10.48 8.36 -16.59
CA PRO A 107 11.59 8.76 -17.45
C PRO A 107 11.14 9.20 -18.84
N SER A 108 9.95 8.79 -19.32
CA SER A 108 9.44 9.16 -20.65
C SER A 108 9.03 10.62 -20.72
N THR A 109 8.51 11.17 -19.62
CA THR A 109 8.10 12.58 -19.53
C THR A 109 8.99 13.43 -18.61
N GLY A 110 9.93 12.80 -17.90
CA GLY A 110 10.74 13.43 -16.85
C GLY A 110 9.94 13.87 -15.63
N THR A 111 8.70 13.39 -15.46
CA THR A 111 7.79 13.84 -14.39
C THR A 111 8.00 13.04 -13.10
N VAL A 112 7.90 13.73 -11.96
CA VAL A 112 7.89 13.11 -10.64
C VAL A 112 6.56 13.43 -9.96
N VAL A 113 5.85 12.39 -9.53
CA VAL A 113 4.51 12.51 -8.92
C VAL A 113 4.49 11.76 -7.61
N SER A 114 3.92 12.36 -6.57
CA SER A 114 3.64 11.76 -5.26
C SER A 114 2.14 11.81 -4.97
N GLU A 115 1.70 11.05 -3.96
CA GLU A 115 0.30 10.80 -3.61
C GLU A 115 -0.40 9.80 -4.57
N SER A 116 -0.95 8.73 -3.98
CA SER A 116 -1.47 7.57 -4.72
C SER A 116 -2.55 7.90 -5.76
N ALA A 117 -3.49 8.80 -5.45
CA ALA A 117 -4.57 9.14 -6.36
C ALA A 117 -4.12 10.14 -7.44
N ALA A 118 -3.28 11.10 -7.09
CA ALA A 118 -2.64 12.01 -8.06
C ALA A 118 -1.79 11.23 -9.08
N ILE A 119 -1.10 10.18 -8.62
CA ILE A 119 -0.39 9.28 -9.52
C ILE A 119 -1.36 8.52 -10.43
N ALA A 120 -2.46 7.97 -9.92
CA ALA A 120 -3.46 7.29 -10.74
C ALA A 120 -4.05 8.22 -11.82
N GLU A 121 -4.38 9.48 -11.48
CA GLU A 121 -4.82 10.49 -12.45
C GLU A 121 -3.74 10.82 -13.49
N TYR A 122 -2.49 10.92 -13.06
CA TYR A 122 -1.36 11.11 -13.96
C TYR A 122 -1.22 9.95 -14.96
N LEU A 123 -1.35 8.70 -14.49
CA LEU A 123 -1.27 7.52 -15.36
C LEU A 123 -2.42 7.49 -16.37
N ASP A 124 -3.65 7.82 -15.96
CA ASP A 124 -4.79 7.90 -16.89
C ASP A 124 -4.62 8.99 -17.94
N LYS A 125 -4.09 10.14 -17.54
CA LYS A 125 -3.84 11.28 -18.45
C LYS A 125 -2.69 11.00 -19.42
N THR A 126 -1.60 10.41 -18.94
CA THR A 126 -0.35 10.23 -19.70
C THR A 126 -0.40 8.98 -20.57
N TYR A 127 -1.10 7.95 -20.12
CA TYR A 127 -1.23 6.65 -20.79
C TYR A 127 -2.70 6.27 -21.02
N PRO A 128 -3.47 7.05 -21.79
CA PRO A 128 -4.91 6.83 -21.96
C PRO A 128 -5.25 5.54 -22.72
N THR A 129 -4.31 5.01 -23.53
CA THR A 129 -4.51 3.78 -24.31
C THR A 129 -3.94 2.54 -23.62
N SER A 130 -3.28 2.70 -22.48
CA SER A 130 -2.64 1.58 -21.76
C SER A 130 -3.59 1.07 -20.68
N GLY A 131 -4.29 -0.02 -20.98
CA GLY A 131 -5.23 -0.67 -20.07
C GLY A 131 -6.43 0.18 -19.64
N PRO A 132 -7.26 -0.35 -18.71
CA PRO A 132 -8.44 0.33 -18.20
C PRO A 132 -8.15 1.67 -17.52
N MET A 133 -9.19 2.50 -17.39
CA MET A 133 -9.11 3.78 -16.67
C MET A 133 -9.17 3.55 -15.16
N LEU A 134 -8.19 4.05 -14.42
CA LEU A 134 -8.12 3.90 -12.97
C LEU A 134 -9.18 4.75 -12.27
N ILE A 135 -9.36 5.99 -12.71
CA ILE A 135 -10.33 6.93 -12.16
C ILE A 135 -11.29 7.39 -13.26
N PRO A 136 -12.35 6.61 -13.57
CA PRO A 136 -13.38 7.01 -14.52
C PRO A 136 -14.00 8.37 -14.21
N ALA A 137 -14.40 9.09 -15.25
CA ALA A 137 -14.98 10.42 -15.13
C ALA A 137 -16.16 10.46 -14.15
N GLY A 138 -16.17 11.44 -13.26
CA GLY A 138 -17.21 11.61 -12.23
C GLY A 138 -17.07 10.72 -10.99
N THR A 139 -16.09 9.82 -10.93
CA THR A 139 -15.97 8.82 -9.85
C THR A 139 -14.92 9.16 -8.80
N LYS A 140 -14.06 10.16 -9.05
CA LYS A 140 -12.91 10.52 -8.20
C LYS A 140 -13.27 10.64 -6.72
N VAL A 141 -14.28 11.44 -6.38
CA VAL A 141 -14.68 11.67 -4.98
C VAL A 141 -15.10 10.36 -4.32
N LEU A 142 -15.90 9.54 -5.01
CA LEU A 142 -16.37 8.25 -4.49
C LEU A 142 -15.21 7.28 -4.26
N GLN A 143 -14.25 7.21 -5.19
CA GLN A 143 -13.08 6.34 -5.04
C GLN A 143 -12.15 6.80 -3.91
N LEU A 144 -11.97 8.11 -3.73
CA LEU A 144 -11.23 8.65 -2.59
C LEU A 144 -11.94 8.36 -1.26
N THR A 145 -13.26 8.56 -1.18
CA THR A 145 -14.03 8.20 0.02
C THR A 145 -13.99 6.70 0.29
N PHE A 146 -14.08 5.87 -0.76
CA PHE A 146 -13.94 4.42 -0.64
C PHE A 146 -12.56 4.03 -0.13
N ARG A 147 -11.48 4.68 -0.61
CA ARG A 147 -10.13 4.47 -0.08
C ARG A 147 -10.06 4.73 1.42
N GLU A 148 -10.59 5.86 1.87
CA GLU A 148 -10.60 6.20 3.30
C GLU A 148 -11.38 5.14 4.10
N ALA A 149 -12.52 4.71 3.59
CA ALA A 149 -13.38 3.73 4.24
C ALA A 149 -12.78 2.31 4.29
N VAL A 150 -12.11 1.87 3.22
CA VAL A 150 -11.35 0.62 3.19
C VAL A 150 -10.27 0.69 4.26
N ALA A 151 -9.44 1.70 4.22
CA ALA A 151 -8.31 1.79 5.12
C ALA A 151 -8.74 1.89 6.60
N GLU A 152 -9.83 2.59 6.91
CA GLU A 152 -10.47 2.59 8.25
C GLU A 152 -10.93 1.18 8.65
N SER A 153 -11.53 0.42 7.73
CA SER A 153 -11.99 -0.95 7.97
C SER A 153 -10.85 -1.93 8.27
N PHE A 154 -9.63 -1.63 7.84
CA PHE A 154 -8.42 -2.41 8.14
C PHE A 154 -7.67 -1.93 9.40
N VAL A 155 -8.04 -0.80 10.02
CA VAL A 155 -7.41 -0.33 11.28
C VAL A 155 -7.34 -1.41 12.37
N PRO A 156 -8.37 -2.27 12.57
CA PRO A 156 -8.29 -3.33 13.57
C PRO A 156 -7.18 -4.38 13.32
N THR A 157 -6.59 -4.44 12.12
CA THR A 157 -5.46 -5.34 11.83
C THR A 157 -4.12 -4.83 12.40
N ARG A 158 -4.02 -3.53 12.74
CA ARG A 158 -2.75 -2.89 13.16
C ARG A 158 -2.02 -3.57 14.31
N PRO A 159 -2.68 -4.04 15.40
CA PRO A 159 -1.98 -4.70 16.49
C PRO A 159 -1.23 -5.98 16.07
N PHE A 160 -1.71 -6.67 15.02
CA PHE A 160 -1.08 -7.90 14.52
C PHE A 160 0.22 -7.64 13.74
N PHE A 161 0.48 -6.39 13.31
CA PHE A 161 1.70 -6.03 12.58
C PHE A 161 2.97 -6.19 13.44
N TRP A 162 2.80 -6.13 14.76
CA TRP A 162 3.90 -6.08 15.72
C TRP A 162 4.36 -7.45 16.21
N GLY A 163 3.55 -8.49 15.95
CA GLY A 163 3.79 -9.86 16.38
C GLY A 163 4.60 -10.71 15.40
N GLY A 164 4.94 -10.19 14.21
CA GLY A 164 5.69 -10.93 13.19
C GLY A 164 7.08 -10.35 12.91
N GLU A 165 7.96 -11.19 12.35
CA GLU A 165 9.30 -10.86 11.81
C GLU A 165 9.24 -10.10 10.47
N ILE A 166 8.09 -9.53 10.15
CA ILE A 166 7.82 -8.82 8.90
C ILE A 166 8.73 -7.61 8.78
N LEU A 167 8.98 -6.94 9.89
CA LEU A 167 9.67 -5.67 10.03
C LEU A 167 11.19 -5.81 10.06
N ASN A 168 11.92 -5.04 9.24
CA ASN A 168 13.36 -4.86 9.49
C ASN A 168 13.60 -4.01 10.75
N ASP A 169 14.77 -4.19 11.38
CA ASP A 169 15.11 -3.58 12.67
C ASP A 169 15.09 -2.04 12.63
N ALA A 170 15.60 -1.44 11.54
CA ALA A 170 15.69 0.00 11.40
C ALA A 170 14.29 0.65 11.34
N THR A 171 13.40 0.08 10.54
CA THR A 171 12.02 0.54 10.43
C THR A 171 11.23 0.25 11.71
N ARG A 172 11.43 -0.92 12.33
CA ARG A 172 10.79 -1.25 13.62
C ARG A 172 11.17 -0.22 14.68
N SER A 173 12.45 0.08 14.81
CA SER A 173 12.97 1.04 15.78
C SER A 173 12.45 2.46 15.52
N TYR A 174 12.43 2.89 14.25
CA TYR A 174 11.87 4.19 13.87
C TYR A 174 10.39 4.32 14.24
N LEU A 175 9.57 3.30 13.91
CA LEU A 175 8.13 3.33 14.19
C LEU A 175 7.84 3.25 15.69
N LEU A 176 8.53 2.39 16.44
CA LEU A 176 8.35 2.28 17.90
C LEU A 176 8.70 3.60 18.60
N LYS A 177 9.83 4.23 18.24
CA LYS A 177 10.20 5.54 18.79
C LYS A 177 9.17 6.62 18.48
N ARG A 178 8.60 6.59 17.28
CA ARG A 178 7.55 7.53 16.87
C ARG A 178 6.26 7.31 17.66
N LEU A 179 5.85 6.07 17.87
CA LEU A 179 4.68 5.71 18.66
C LEU A 179 4.86 6.06 20.14
N GLU A 180 6.04 5.80 20.69
CA GLU A 180 6.41 6.22 22.05
C GLU A 180 6.29 7.74 22.20
N GLY A 181 6.76 8.52 21.23
CA GLY A 181 6.58 9.98 21.21
C GLY A 181 5.13 10.45 21.13
N LEU A 182 4.19 9.57 20.74
CA LEU A 182 2.75 9.80 20.75
C LEU A 182 2.04 9.20 21.99
N GLY A 183 2.80 8.62 22.93
CA GLY A 183 2.25 7.94 24.10
C GLY A 183 1.52 6.63 23.78
N VAL A 184 1.77 6.03 22.61
CA VAL A 184 1.12 4.79 22.18
C VAL A 184 1.97 3.59 22.59
N VAL A 185 1.41 2.73 23.44
CA VAL A 185 2.01 1.44 23.79
C VAL A 185 1.55 0.38 22.80
N VAL A 186 2.52 -0.20 22.08
CA VAL A 186 2.27 -1.30 21.16
C VAL A 186 2.20 -2.61 21.94
N LYS A 187 1.07 -3.30 21.87
CA LYS A 187 0.91 -4.65 22.40
C LYS A 187 0.25 -5.54 21.35
N VAL A 188 0.82 -6.73 21.14
CA VAL A 188 0.19 -7.78 20.33
C VAL A 188 -0.91 -8.42 21.19
N PRO A 189 -2.16 -8.50 20.69
CA PRO A 189 -3.24 -9.07 21.47
C PRO A 189 -3.09 -10.60 21.55
N GLU A 190 -3.40 -11.18 22.71
CA GLU A 190 -3.27 -12.61 23.01
C GLU A 190 -4.58 -13.14 23.64
N GLY A 191 -4.80 -14.45 23.57
CA GLY A 191 -5.96 -15.12 24.16
C GLY A 191 -7.29 -14.48 23.76
N GLU A 192 -8.15 -14.19 24.72
CA GLU A 192 -9.49 -13.61 24.50
C GLU A 192 -9.44 -12.23 23.83
N GLU A 193 -8.43 -11.40 24.14
CA GLU A 193 -8.29 -10.07 23.52
C GLU A 193 -7.96 -10.20 22.04
N ARG A 194 -7.19 -11.22 21.67
CA ARG A 194 -6.89 -11.55 20.28
C ARG A 194 -8.16 -11.87 19.50
N GLU A 195 -9.01 -12.72 20.05
CA GLU A 195 -10.27 -13.12 19.41
C GLU A 195 -11.24 -11.94 19.28
N LYS A 196 -11.37 -11.09 20.33
CA LYS A 196 -12.15 -9.85 20.26
C LYS A 196 -11.63 -8.90 19.19
N GLN A 197 -10.32 -8.75 19.08
CA GLN A 197 -9.71 -7.89 18.06
C GLN A 197 -9.91 -8.46 16.66
N TRP A 198 -9.84 -9.79 16.51
CA TRP A 198 -10.06 -10.48 15.24
C TRP A 198 -11.51 -10.34 14.74
N ALA A 199 -12.48 -10.42 15.65
CA ALA A 199 -13.88 -10.16 15.34
C ALA A 199 -14.11 -8.72 14.80
N LYS A 200 -13.35 -7.73 15.29
CA LYS A 200 -13.40 -6.36 14.74
C LYS A 200 -12.86 -6.28 13.31
N VAL A 201 -11.84 -7.07 12.96
CA VAL A 201 -11.32 -7.16 11.59
C VAL A 201 -12.41 -7.72 10.66
N GLN A 202 -13.04 -8.82 11.06
CA GLN A 202 -14.15 -9.42 10.30
C GLN A 202 -15.30 -8.42 10.11
N ALA A 203 -15.70 -7.72 11.18
CA ALA A 203 -16.76 -6.72 11.13
C ALA A 203 -16.40 -5.52 10.22
N GLY A 204 -15.14 -5.08 10.21
CA GLY A 204 -14.64 -4.04 9.31
C GLY A 204 -14.81 -4.43 7.85
N LEU A 205 -14.34 -5.63 7.48
CA LEU A 205 -14.55 -6.17 6.14
C LEU A 205 -16.04 -6.33 5.79
N GLY A 206 -16.86 -6.76 6.74
CA GLY A 206 -18.31 -6.84 6.57
C GLY A 206 -19.00 -5.50 6.30
N LYS A 207 -18.38 -4.36 6.63
CA LYS A 207 -18.89 -3.04 6.21
C LYS A 207 -18.65 -2.80 4.72
N ILE A 208 -17.45 -3.13 4.24
CA ILE A 208 -17.09 -3.03 2.81
C ILE A 208 -17.97 -3.97 1.99
N GLU A 209 -18.17 -5.20 2.47
CA GLU A 209 -19.00 -6.21 1.82
C GLU A 209 -20.39 -5.70 1.47
N LYS A 210 -21.03 -4.97 2.41
CA LYS A 210 -22.39 -4.42 2.23
C LYS A 210 -22.50 -3.37 1.13
N TRP A 211 -21.40 -2.75 0.73
CA TRP A 211 -21.37 -1.79 -0.37
C TRP A 211 -21.14 -2.45 -1.72
N LEU A 212 -20.68 -3.70 -1.72
CA LEU A 212 -20.42 -4.44 -2.93
C LEU A 212 -21.68 -5.21 -3.35
N PRO A 213 -21.99 -5.29 -4.65
CA PRO A 213 -23.04 -6.15 -5.17
C PRO A 213 -22.89 -7.60 -4.66
N LYS A 214 -24.03 -8.23 -4.34
CA LYS A 214 -24.07 -9.65 -3.95
C LYS A 214 -23.87 -10.58 -5.15
N ASP A 215 -24.52 -10.24 -6.26
CA ASP A 215 -24.42 -10.94 -7.54
C ASP A 215 -23.66 -10.08 -8.56
N GLY A 216 -22.88 -10.70 -9.43
CA GLY A 216 -22.25 -9.99 -10.56
C GLY A 216 -21.15 -8.98 -10.19
N PHE A 217 -20.60 -9.01 -8.96
CA PHE A 217 -19.44 -8.19 -8.62
C PHE A 217 -18.21 -8.65 -9.38
N GLU A 218 -17.84 -7.90 -10.42
CA GLU A 218 -16.58 -8.09 -11.12
C GLU A 218 -15.50 -7.14 -10.58
N PHE A 219 -15.81 -5.84 -10.54
CA PHE A 219 -14.96 -4.76 -10.05
C PHE A 219 -15.78 -3.73 -9.24
N VAL A 220 -15.13 -2.94 -8.37
CA VAL A 220 -15.76 -1.88 -7.55
C VAL A 220 -16.55 -0.89 -8.40
N MET A 221 -16.06 -0.60 -9.60
CA MET A 221 -16.69 0.35 -10.52
C MET A 221 -17.52 -0.31 -11.63
N GLY A 222 -17.78 -1.62 -11.53
CA GLY A 222 -18.60 -2.36 -12.50
C GLY A 222 -17.78 -3.30 -13.37
N SER A 223 -17.56 -2.93 -14.64
CA SER A 223 -17.06 -3.82 -15.69
C SER A 223 -15.54 -3.87 -15.85
N GLU A 224 -14.81 -2.88 -15.35
CA GLU A 224 -13.35 -2.80 -15.49
C GLU A 224 -12.69 -2.50 -14.13
N PRO A 225 -11.44 -2.97 -13.92
CA PRO A 225 -10.69 -2.68 -12.70
C PRO A 225 -10.35 -1.20 -12.62
N SER A 226 -10.42 -0.66 -11.41
CA SER A 226 -10.22 0.77 -11.12
C SER A 226 -9.23 0.99 -9.97
N PHE A 227 -8.97 2.26 -9.63
CA PHE A 227 -8.18 2.65 -8.47
C PHE A 227 -8.78 2.11 -7.16
N ALA A 228 -10.10 2.07 -7.03
CA ALA A 228 -10.79 1.53 -5.85
C ALA A 228 -10.51 0.02 -5.67
N ASP A 229 -10.45 -0.73 -6.76
CA ASP A 229 -10.05 -2.13 -6.74
C ASP A 229 -8.58 -2.30 -6.33
N ALA A 230 -7.69 -1.48 -6.89
CA ALA A 230 -6.28 -1.46 -6.53
C ALA A 230 -6.07 -1.18 -5.04
N VAL A 231 -6.87 -0.28 -4.45
CA VAL A 231 -6.89 -0.01 -3.02
C VAL A 231 -7.32 -1.24 -2.22
N LEU A 232 -8.49 -1.81 -2.52
CA LEU A 232 -8.99 -2.97 -1.78
C LEU A 232 -8.01 -4.15 -1.82
N CYS A 233 -7.47 -4.44 -3.01
CA CYS A 233 -6.52 -5.53 -3.21
C CYS A 233 -5.18 -5.27 -2.52
N ALA A 234 -4.71 -4.01 -2.49
CA ALA A 234 -3.49 -3.63 -1.79
C ALA A 234 -3.60 -3.89 -0.28
N PHE A 235 -4.73 -3.54 0.34
CA PHE A 235 -4.95 -3.81 1.76
C PHE A 235 -5.05 -5.31 2.05
N LEU A 236 -5.82 -6.06 1.27
CA LEU A 236 -5.93 -7.52 1.41
C LEU A 236 -4.58 -8.23 1.25
N ARG A 237 -3.82 -7.87 0.20
CA ARG A 237 -2.48 -8.40 -0.07
C ARG A 237 -1.50 -8.10 1.06
N PHE A 238 -1.53 -6.87 1.56
CA PHE A 238 -0.70 -6.46 2.69
C PHE A 238 -1.03 -7.26 3.95
N THR A 239 -2.32 -7.38 4.29
CA THR A 239 -2.76 -8.18 5.44
C THR A 239 -2.39 -9.66 5.28
N ARG A 240 -2.54 -10.25 4.09
CA ARG A 240 -2.04 -11.61 3.78
C ARG A 240 -0.54 -11.74 4.00
N GLY A 241 0.24 -10.74 3.58
CA GLY A 241 1.69 -10.70 3.77
C GLY A 241 2.09 -10.70 5.24
N ILE A 242 1.36 -9.95 6.07
CA ILE A 242 1.57 -9.91 7.52
C ILE A 242 1.22 -11.24 8.17
N LEU A 243 0.01 -11.74 7.93
CA LEU A 243 -0.46 -12.96 8.59
C LEU A 243 0.34 -14.18 8.12
N GLY A 244 0.85 -14.13 6.89
CA GLY A 244 1.47 -15.25 6.20
C GLY A 244 0.44 -15.96 5.32
N ARG A 245 0.83 -16.25 4.06
CA ARG A 245 -0.05 -16.82 3.03
C ARG A 245 -0.75 -18.12 3.45
N GLU A 246 -0.06 -18.95 4.23
CA GLU A 246 -0.58 -20.25 4.68
C GLU A 246 -1.17 -20.25 6.09
N SER A 247 -1.20 -19.07 6.74
CA SER A 247 -1.71 -18.92 8.09
C SER A 247 -3.19 -19.28 8.21
N ARG A 248 -3.57 -19.75 9.40
CA ARG A 248 -4.97 -20.01 9.74
C ARG A 248 -5.80 -18.74 9.59
N GLU A 249 -5.25 -17.61 10.04
CA GLU A 249 -5.85 -16.28 9.99
C GLU A 249 -6.16 -15.84 8.57
N TRP A 250 -5.21 -15.99 7.63
CA TRP A 250 -5.48 -15.66 6.24
C TRP A 250 -6.56 -16.57 5.64
N LYS A 251 -6.48 -17.89 5.88
CA LYS A 251 -7.47 -18.86 5.39
C LYS A 251 -8.87 -18.55 5.91
N GLU A 252 -8.98 -18.16 7.16
CA GLU A 252 -10.23 -17.74 7.77
C GLU A 252 -10.74 -16.44 7.13
N MET A 253 -9.90 -15.40 7.04
CA MET A 253 -10.25 -14.13 6.40
C MET A 253 -10.73 -14.34 4.96
N ALA A 254 -10.00 -15.14 4.16
CA ALA A 254 -10.37 -15.44 2.79
C ALA A 254 -11.74 -16.12 2.66
N SER A 255 -12.17 -16.88 3.68
CA SER A 255 -13.45 -17.58 3.72
C SER A 255 -14.65 -16.71 4.14
N TRP A 256 -14.41 -15.55 4.76
CA TRP A 256 -15.49 -14.71 5.27
C TRP A 256 -16.39 -14.17 4.14
N HIS A 257 -17.67 -13.97 4.50
CA HIS A 257 -18.70 -13.43 3.62
C HIS A 257 -18.79 -14.21 2.29
N ASP A 258 -19.08 -15.51 2.40
CA ASP A 258 -19.21 -16.44 1.27
C ASP A 258 -17.94 -16.53 0.40
N GLY A 259 -16.78 -16.45 1.05
CA GLY A 259 -15.46 -16.52 0.43
C GLY A 259 -15.12 -15.30 -0.42
N ARG A 260 -15.78 -14.16 -0.23
CA ARG A 260 -15.63 -12.97 -1.09
C ARG A 260 -14.17 -12.51 -1.17
N TRP A 261 -13.46 -12.44 -0.05
CA TRP A 261 -12.10 -11.89 -0.03
C TRP A 261 -11.08 -12.81 -0.71
N GLY A 262 -11.25 -14.13 -0.60
CA GLY A 262 -10.48 -15.10 -1.37
C GLY A 262 -10.71 -14.92 -2.87
N LYS A 263 -11.97 -14.85 -3.31
CA LYS A 263 -12.35 -14.63 -4.73
C LYS A 263 -11.79 -13.33 -5.30
N VAL A 264 -11.80 -12.25 -4.52
CA VAL A 264 -11.16 -10.97 -4.90
C VAL A 264 -9.67 -11.18 -5.11
N MET A 265 -8.96 -11.79 -4.15
CA MET A 265 -7.52 -12.04 -4.30
C MET A 265 -7.18 -12.94 -5.50
N ASP A 266 -7.99 -13.96 -5.76
CA ASP A 266 -7.78 -14.86 -6.90
C ASP A 266 -7.96 -14.12 -8.23
N ARG A 267 -9.00 -13.29 -8.36
CA ARG A 267 -9.25 -12.48 -9.57
C ARG A 267 -8.13 -11.50 -9.87
N PHE A 268 -7.57 -10.88 -8.82
CA PHE A 268 -6.53 -9.86 -8.96
C PHE A 268 -5.11 -10.43 -8.97
N SER A 269 -4.94 -11.74 -8.83
CA SER A 269 -3.63 -12.41 -8.90
C SER A 269 -2.87 -12.14 -10.20
N GLN A 270 -3.58 -11.88 -11.30
CA GLN A 270 -2.99 -11.51 -12.60
C GLN A 270 -2.30 -10.13 -12.60
N TYR A 271 -2.56 -9.30 -11.59
CA TYR A 271 -2.00 -7.94 -11.46
C TYR A 271 -0.96 -7.84 -10.33
N GLU A 272 -0.54 -8.96 -9.73
CA GLU A 272 0.41 -9.02 -8.61
C GLU A 272 1.90 -8.94 -9.03
#